data_AF-A0A1S2M834-F1
#
_entry.id   AF-A0A1S2M834-F1
#
_cell.length_a   1.000
_cell.length_b   1.000
_cell.length_c   1.000
_cell.angle_alpha   90.00
_cell.angle_beta   90.00
_cell.angle_gamma   90.00
#
_symmetry.space_group_name_H-M   'P 1'
#
loop_
_entity.id
_entity.type
_entity.pdbx_description
1 polymer ?
#
loop_
_entity_poly.entity_id
_entity_poly.type
_entity_poly.pdbx_seq_one_letter_code
_entity_poly.pdbx_strand_id
1 'polypeptide(L)' 'MIPVTFNHVKGFSKLTLEQKQLFRRVYNSHLKMMGNEARMKYLPEQLKEVKWVQQENCLHVFWKGDTDWFHYDTRGCWY' A
#
# COMPACT_ATOMS: atom_id res chain seq x y z
N MET A 1 -2.13 -8.19 -19.69
CA MET A 1 -1.73 -7.93 -18.29
C MET A 1 -3.00 -7.87 -17.47
N ILE A 2 -3.21 -8.79 -16.52
CA ILE A 2 -4.40 -8.76 -15.65
C ILE A 2 -4.26 -7.51 -14.76
N PRO A 3 -5.25 -6.61 -14.68
CA PRO A 3 -5.17 -5.46 -13.80
C PRO A 3 -5.07 -5.96 -12.35
N VAL A 4 -4.02 -5.55 -11.62
CA VAL A 4 -3.95 -5.83 -10.18
C VAL A 4 -5.09 -5.07 -9.50
N THR A 5 -6.05 -5.81 -8.96
CA THR A 5 -7.18 -5.25 -8.20
C THR A 5 -6.88 -5.33 -6.71
N PHE A 6 -7.12 -4.23 -5.98
CA PHE A 6 -6.94 -4.17 -4.53
C PHE A 6 -8.26 -4.25 -3.76
N ASN A 7 -9.33 -4.72 -4.40
CA ASN A 7 -10.67 -4.75 -3.80
C ASN A 7 -10.78 -5.73 -2.63
N HIS A 8 -9.88 -6.72 -2.56
CA HIS A 8 -9.77 -7.63 -1.41
C HIS A 8 -9.10 -6.98 -0.19
N VAL A 9 -8.41 -5.84 -0.37
CA VAL A 9 -7.70 -5.16 0.71
C VAL A 9 -8.70 -4.36 1.55
N LYS A 10 -8.78 -4.68 2.84
CA LYS A 10 -9.68 -3.98 3.77
C LYS A 10 -9.40 -2.47 3.73
N GLY A 11 -10.46 -1.68 3.60
CA GLY A 11 -10.37 -0.21 3.58
C GLY A 11 -10.07 0.42 2.22
N PHE A 12 -9.53 -0.32 1.25
CA PHE A 12 -9.18 0.24 -0.07
C PHE A 12 -10.41 0.83 -0.80
N SER A 13 -11.56 0.16 -0.72
CA SER A 13 -12.79 0.64 -1.38
C SER A 13 -13.27 1.99 -0.83
N LYS A 14 -12.99 2.28 0.45
CA LYS A 14 -13.38 3.51 1.16
C LYS A 14 -12.49 4.72 0.85
N LEU A 15 -11.33 4.49 0.23
CA LEU A 15 -10.44 5.58 -0.17
C LEU A 15 -11.05 6.44 -1.28
N THR A 16 -10.73 7.74 -1.26
CA THR A 16 -11.01 8.64 -2.39
C THR A 16 -10.21 8.21 -3.62
N LEU A 17 -10.57 8.76 -4.79
CA LEU A 17 -9.83 8.47 -6.02
C LEU A 17 -8.36 8.88 -5.91
N GLU A 18 -8.08 10.05 -5.33
CA GLU A 18 -6.73 10.57 -5.11
C GLU A 18 -5.92 9.68 -4.16
N GLN A 19 -6.53 9.22 -3.07
CA GLN A 19 -5.88 8.30 -2.13
C GLN A 19 -5.61 6.94 -2.78
N LYS A 20 -6.50 6.43 -3.64
CA LYS A 20 -6.27 5.21 -4.43
C LYS A 20 -5.11 5.38 -5.42
N GLN A 21 -5.00 6.54 -6.05
CA GLN A 21 -3.88 6.86 -6.95
C GLN A 21 -2.57 6.97 -6.17
N LEU A 22 -2.58 7.64 -5.01
CA LEU A 22 -1.44 7.71 -4.11
C LEU A 22 -0.96 6.32 -3.71
N PHE A 23 -1.87 5.47 -3.22
CA PHE A 23 -1.58 4.10 -2.85
C PHE A 23 -0.88 3.35 -4.00
N ARG A 24 -1.47 3.35 -5.19
CA ARG A 24 -0.91 2.64 -6.36
C ARG A 24 0.48 3.15 -6.73
N ARG A 25 0.70 4.47 -6.69
CA ARG A 25 1.98 5.10 -7.03
C ARG A 25 3.06 4.67 -6.05
N VAL A 26 2.81 4.83 -4.75
CA VAL A 26 3.80 4.52 -3.70
C VAL A 26 4.03 3.02 -3.60
N TYR A 27 2.97 2.21 -3.66
CA TYR A 27 3.06 0.76 -3.66
C TYR A 27 3.97 0.23 -4.78
N ASN A 28 3.76 0.71 -6.01
CA ASN A 28 4.58 0.30 -7.14
C ASN A 28 6.06 0.74 -6.99
N SER A 29 6.30 1.93 -6.43
CA SER A 29 7.66 2.41 -6.17
C SER A 29 8.35 1.55 -5.10
N HIS A 30 7.63 1.29 -4.01
CA HIS A 30 8.07 0.45 -2.90
C HIS A 30 8.53 -0.94 -3.38
N LEU A 31 7.69 -1.63 -4.17
CA LEU A 31 8.07 -2.95 -4.70
C LEU A 31 9.24 -2.90 -5.68
N LYS A 32 9.33 -1.86 -6.52
CA LYS A 32 10.43 -1.70 -7.48
C LYS A 32 11.78 -1.57 -6.78
N MET A 33 11.82 -0.91 -5.63
CA MET A 33 13.04 -0.76 -4.84
C MET A 33 13.43 -2.02 -4.04
N MET A 34 12.52 -2.98 -3.90
CA MET A 34 12.82 -4.23 -3.23
C MET A 34 13.46 -5.25 -4.17
N GLY A 35 14.48 -5.94 -3.66
CA GLY A 35 15.03 -7.15 -4.28
C GLY A 35 13.99 -8.27 -4.36
N ASN A 36 14.22 -9.25 -5.23
CA ASN A 36 13.23 -10.27 -5.58
C ASN A 36 12.70 -11.05 -4.37
N GLU A 37 13.56 -11.48 -3.46
CA GLU A 37 13.15 -12.23 -2.27
C GLU A 37 12.34 -11.38 -1.30
N ALA A 38 12.79 -10.16 -1.01
CA ALA A 38 12.10 -9.25 -0.10
C ALA A 38 10.71 -8.87 -0.64
N ARG A 39 10.60 -8.64 -1.95
CA ARG A 39 9.35 -8.28 -2.64
C ARG A 39 8.23 -9.31 -2.40
N MET A 40 8.56 -10.59 -2.22
CA MET A 40 7.56 -11.66 -2.00
C MET A 40 6.69 -11.41 -0.76
N LYS A 41 7.24 -10.73 0.26
CA LYS A 41 6.50 -10.36 1.49
C LYS A 41 5.48 -9.25 1.28
N TYR A 42 5.61 -8.50 0.17
CA TYR A 42 4.85 -7.28 -0.11
C TYR A 42 3.99 -7.39 -1.38
N LEU A 43 3.78 -8.61 -1.88
CA LEU A 43 2.91 -8.86 -3.03
C LEU A 43 1.43 -8.53 -2.72
N PRO A 44 0.60 -8.28 -3.74
CA PRO A 44 -0.79 -7.85 -3.53
C PRO A 44 -1.61 -8.79 -2.63
N GLU A 45 -1.31 -10.08 -2.65
CA GLU A 45 -1.98 -11.12 -1.84
C GLU A 45 -1.63 -11.01 -0.34
N GLN A 46 -0.51 -10.36 -0.02
CA GLN A 46 -0.03 -10.12 1.34
C GLN A 46 -0.63 -8.85 1.96
N LEU A 47 -1.23 -7.96 1.17
CA LEU A 47 -1.93 -6.79 1.68
C LEU A 47 -3.11 -7.22 2.56
N LYS A 48 -3.17 -6.65 3.76
CA LYS A 48 -4.23 -6.90 4.74
C LYS A 48 -5.22 -5.74 4.78
N GLU A 49 -4.71 -4.54 5.01
CA GLU A 49 -5.52 -3.35 5.24
C GLU A 49 -4.81 -2.09 4.75
N VAL A 50 -5.60 -1.13 4.31
CA VAL A 50 -5.14 0.23 4.03
C VAL A 50 -6.06 1.22 4.72
N LYS A 51 -5.47 2.23 5.37
CA LYS A 51 -6.22 3.23 6.12
C LYS A 51 -5.63 4.61 5.85
N TRP A 52 -6.47 5.56 5.45
CA TRP A 52 -6.08 6.96 5.44
C TRP A 52 -6.05 7.52 6.86
N VAL A 53 -4.95 8.17 7.24
CA VAL A 53 -4.78 8.83 8.53
C VAL A 53 -4.65 10.33 8.29
N GLN A 54 -5.75 11.04 8.51
CA GLN A 54 -5.87 12.47 8.18
C GLN A 54 -4.88 13.33 8.95
N GLN A 55 -4.63 13.02 10.22
CA GLN A 55 -3.71 13.75 11.09
C GLN A 55 -2.26 13.69 10.58
N GLU A 56 -1.88 12.57 9.94
CA GLU A 56 -0.54 12.33 9.42
C GLU A 56 -0.44 12.59 7.90
N ASN A 57 -1.57 12.86 7.25
CA ASN A 57 -1.67 13.06 5.80
C ASN A 57 -0.99 11.94 4.99
N CYS A 58 -1.22 10.68 5.40
CA CYS A 58 -0.65 9.50 4.78
C CYS A 58 -1.61 8.30 4.80
N LEU A 59 -1.26 7.26 4.06
CA LEU A 59 -1.89 5.95 4.17
C LEU A 59 -1.05 5.05 5.08
N HIS A 60 -1.67 4.41 6.07
CA HIS A 60 -1.08 3.27 6.75
C HIS A 60 -1.39 1.99 5.96
N VAL A 61 -0.37 1.22 5.65
CA VAL A 61 -0.44 0.01 4.83
C VAL A 61 0.03 -1.21 5.62
N PHE A 62 -0.91 -2.11 5.91
CA PHE A 62 -0.70 -3.28 6.76
C PHE A 62 -0.59 -4.57 5.95
N TRP A 63 0.28 -5.47 6.39
CA TRP A 63 0.57 -6.76 5.74
C TRP A 63 0.11 -7.93 6.62
N LYS A 64 -0.16 -9.09 6.01
CA LYS A 64 -0.68 -10.27 6.75
C LYS A 64 0.34 -10.91 7.69
N GLY A 65 1.62 -10.84 7.36
CA GLY A 65 2.72 -11.48 8.09
C GLY A 65 3.60 -10.52 8.88
N ASP A 66 3.18 -9.26 9.03
CA ASP A 66 3.95 -8.22 9.70
C ASP A 66 3.11 -7.58 10.80
N THR A 67 3.74 -7.27 11.93
CA THR A 67 3.11 -6.48 13.00
C THR A 67 3.18 -4.99 12.71
N ASP A 68 4.10 -4.58 11.85
CA ASP A 68 4.33 -3.20 11.47
C ASP A 68 3.53 -2.80 10.22
N TRP A 69 3.46 -1.50 9.97
CA TRP A 69 2.85 -0.91 8.79
C TRP A 69 3.77 0.13 8.17
N PHE A 70 3.60 0.35 6.87
CA PHE A 70 4.28 1.45 6.19
C PHE A 70 3.38 2.66 6.08
N HIS A 71 3.99 3.83 6.16
CA HIS A 71 3.35 5.12 5.90
C HIS A 71 3.57 5.48 4.44
N TYR A 72 2.53 5.55 3.62
CA TYR A 72 2.65 6.09 2.25
C TYR A 72 2.22 7.55 2.29
N ASP A 73 3.19 8.44 2.32
CA ASP A 73 2.96 9.87 2.42
C ASP A 73 2.58 10.49 1.07
N THR A 74 2.04 11.71 1.10
CA THR A 74 1.60 12.43 -0.11
C THR A 74 2.73 12.83 -1.05
N ARG A 75 3.99 12.86 -0.58
CA ARG A 75 5.19 13.11 -1.40
C ARG A 75 5.59 11.89 -2.23
N GLY A 76 5.00 10.73 -1.92
CA GLY A 76 5.26 9.49 -2.63
C GLY A 76 6.32 8.61 -1.96
N CYS A 77 6.68 8.91 -0.71
CA CYS A 77 7.65 8.17 0.09
C CYS A 77 6.96 7.11 0.95
N TRP A 78 7.76 6.12 1.38
CA TRP A 78 7.36 5.07 2.33
C TRP A 78 8.41 4.92 3.43
N TYR A 79 7.96 4.71 4.66
CA TYR A 79 8.78 4.47 5.85
C TYR A 79 8.00 3.69 6.92
#